data_AF-A0A7R5KVD5-F1
#
_entry.id   AF-A0A7R5KVD5-F1
#
_cell.length_a   1.000
_cell.length_b   1.000
_cell.length_c   1.000
_cell.angle_alpha   90.00
_cell.angle_beta   90.00
_cell.angle_gamma   90.00
#
_symmetry.space_group_name_H-M   'P 1'
#
loop_
_entity.id
_entity.type
_entity.pdbx_description
1 polymer ?
#
loop_
_entity_poly.entity_id
_entity_poly.type
_entity_poly.pdbx_seq_one_letter_code
_entity_poly.pdbx_strand_id
1 'polypeptide(L)'
;MPRWSHRTLRPRSTLCHFHHHRLSCFPPRAARQSLPHLCGFISVSAEMLTDQAFVTLATDDVYCQGALVLGQSLRNHKTSRKLTVLITPEISSGMRSVLRSVFDEVIQVDVLDSADSVHLALMQRPELGVTFTKLRCWTLTQFSKCVFMDADTLVLCNVDELFDREEFSAAPDSGWPDCFNSGVFVFRPSLKTYNLLLQFAAEHGSFDGGDQGLLNSFFSNWATADIGKHLPFLYNLSSSAVYTYVPAFNHFGRDAKVVHFLGATKPWNYKYNLQTKRVMQDDTTSGSFHQLSFLALWWNIYSASILPLLEKLQKMEESESKECKHTFNGVEITLKKVSPCVANSQQMPELPEQANEINATVCSPEELTFEAQPVYEVEPSDSSVHLSEPDRPSEQPVSHPAFQETSELNEIADSVSELSIHLKPAKPTPEDERRKWEEGRMDYMGKDAFEHIKKKLDAFLH
;
A
#
# COMPACT_ATOMS: atom_id res chain seq x y z
N MET A 1 -28.96 -56.39 -27.78
CA MET A 1 -28.43 -55.02 -27.61
C MET A 1 -29.55 -54.03 -27.84
N PRO A 2 -29.78 -53.08 -26.92
CA PRO A 2 -31.11 -52.55 -26.67
C PRO A 2 -31.46 -51.28 -27.46
N ARG A 3 -32.78 -51.08 -27.48
CA ARG A 3 -33.63 -50.15 -28.22
C ARG A 3 -33.35 -48.67 -27.93
N TRP A 4 -33.43 -47.88 -28.99
CA TRP A 4 -33.72 -46.45 -28.94
C TRP A 4 -35.14 -46.23 -28.41
N SER A 5 -35.30 -45.36 -27.40
CA SER A 5 -36.61 -44.87 -26.98
C SER A 5 -36.61 -43.35 -27.00
N HIS A 6 -37.39 -42.80 -27.92
CA HIS A 6 -37.77 -41.39 -27.95
C HIS A 6 -38.67 -41.08 -26.76
N ARG A 7 -38.24 -40.18 -25.86
CA ARG A 7 -39.12 -39.55 -24.88
C ARG A 7 -39.63 -38.23 -25.45
N THR A 8 -40.91 -38.21 -25.76
CA THR A 8 -41.73 -37.03 -26.02
C THR A 8 -42.04 -36.32 -24.69
N LEU A 9 -41.67 -35.04 -24.60
CA LEU A 9 -42.05 -34.13 -23.52
C LEU A 9 -43.49 -33.63 -23.77
N ARG A 10 -44.40 -33.90 -22.84
CA ARG A 10 -45.73 -33.25 -22.77
C ARG A 10 -45.64 -31.97 -21.94
N PRO A 11 -46.34 -30.88 -22.31
CA PRO A 11 -46.44 -29.70 -21.48
C PRO A 11 -47.50 -29.91 -20.39
N ARG A 12 -47.18 -29.57 -19.13
CA ARG A 12 -48.17 -29.40 -18.06
C ARG A 12 -48.34 -27.91 -17.79
N SER A 13 -49.54 -27.42 -18.08
CA SER A 13 -50.07 -26.13 -17.69
C SER A 13 -50.27 -26.08 -16.17
N THR A 14 -49.77 -25.01 -15.54
CA THR A 14 -50.17 -24.65 -14.17
C THR A 14 -50.52 -23.16 -14.18
N LEU A 15 -51.80 -22.88 -13.90
CA LEU A 15 -52.39 -21.56 -13.74
C LEU A 15 -51.77 -20.86 -12.51
N CYS A 16 -51.29 -19.63 -12.67
CA CYS A 16 -51.06 -18.70 -11.55
C CYS A 16 -52.03 -17.52 -11.67
N HIS A 17 -52.80 -17.30 -10.60
CA HIS A 17 -53.77 -16.21 -10.45
C HIS A 17 -53.06 -14.85 -10.38
N PHE A 18 -53.47 -13.92 -11.24
CA PHE A 18 -53.18 -12.49 -11.12
C PHE A 18 -54.29 -11.80 -10.31
N HIS A 19 -53.93 -11.13 -9.22
CA HIS A 19 -54.83 -10.20 -8.52
C HIS A 19 -54.64 -8.78 -9.03
N HIS A 20 -55.67 -8.26 -9.70
CA HIS A 20 -55.85 -6.85 -10.04
C HIS A 20 -56.32 -6.06 -8.80
N HIS A 21 -55.64 -4.95 -8.47
CA HIS A 21 -56.24 -3.88 -7.66
C HIS A 21 -56.50 -2.64 -8.51
N ARG A 22 -57.75 -2.18 -8.46
CA ARG A 22 -58.31 -1.02 -9.17
C ARG A 22 -57.96 0.29 -8.47
N LEU A 23 -57.78 1.32 -9.29
CA LEU A 23 -57.84 2.75 -8.96
C LEU A 23 -59.27 3.18 -8.62
N SER A 24 -59.42 4.11 -7.67
CA SER A 24 -60.63 4.94 -7.53
C SER A 24 -60.31 6.30 -6.90
N CYS A 25 -60.87 7.36 -7.49
CA CYS A 25 -60.67 8.78 -7.20
C CYS A 25 -61.58 9.36 -6.07
N PHE A 26 -61.11 10.47 -5.48
CA PHE A 26 -61.62 11.52 -4.55
C PHE A 26 -63.12 11.91 -4.54
N PRO A 27 -63.71 12.61 -3.49
CA PRO A 27 -63.40 14.00 -3.02
C PRO A 27 -63.78 14.35 -1.52
N PRO A 28 -63.92 15.64 -1.05
CA PRO A 28 -63.06 16.84 -1.07
C PRO A 28 -62.75 17.47 0.34
N ARG A 29 -61.93 18.54 0.33
CA ARG A 29 -61.36 19.42 1.39
C ARG A 29 -62.17 19.73 2.68
N ALA A 30 -61.43 19.83 3.80
CA ALA A 30 -61.65 20.84 4.85
C ALA A 30 -60.31 21.41 5.35
N ALA A 31 -60.22 22.74 5.43
CA ALA A 31 -59.05 23.49 5.87
C ALA A 31 -59.00 23.62 7.40
N ARG A 32 -57.81 23.54 8.02
CA ARG A 32 -57.52 24.13 9.35
C ARG A 32 -56.01 24.37 9.54
N GLN A 33 -55.67 25.65 9.48
CA GLN A 33 -54.75 26.45 10.30
C GLN A 33 -53.44 25.85 10.86
N SER A 34 -52.39 26.64 10.65
CA SER A 34 -51.00 26.59 11.09
C SER A 34 -50.75 26.47 12.60
N LEU A 35 -49.69 25.73 12.96
CA LEU A 35 -48.81 25.96 14.12
C LEU A 35 -47.42 25.33 13.80
N PRO A 36 -46.29 25.98 14.13
CA PRO A 36 -44.97 25.45 13.83
C PRO A 36 -44.53 24.50 14.96
N HIS A 37 -44.33 23.21 14.64
CA HIS A 37 -43.64 22.30 15.53
C HIS A 37 -42.15 22.29 15.21
N LEU A 38 -41.37 22.69 16.21
CA LEU A 38 -39.94 22.45 16.36
C LEU A 38 -39.60 21.02 15.92
N CYS A 39 -39.02 20.87 14.73
CA CYS A 39 -38.38 19.62 14.35
C CYS A 39 -37.00 19.63 15.02
N GLY A 40 -36.91 18.99 16.18
CA GLY A 40 -35.65 18.66 16.80
C GLY A 40 -34.88 17.74 15.86
N PHE A 41 -33.73 18.22 15.37
CA PHE A 41 -32.73 17.35 14.78
C PHE A 41 -32.27 16.37 15.85
N ILE A 42 -32.82 15.16 15.86
CA ILE A 42 -32.19 14.04 16.56
C ILE A 42 -30.97 13.68 15.71
N SER A 43 -29.82 14.21 16.09
CA SER A 43 -28.54 13.67 15.66
C SER A 43 -28.45 12.27 16.26
N VAL A 44 -28.77 11.25 15.46
CA VAL A 44 -28.45 9.87 15.80
C VAL A 44 -26.94 9.77 15.74
N SER A 45 -26.27 9.84 16.90
CA SER A 45 -24.86 9.46 16.97
C SER A 45 -24.77 8.00 16.54
N ALA A 46 -24.02 7.72 15.47
CA ALA A 46 -23.72 6.35 15.09
C ALA A 46 -23.10 5.65 16.31
N GLU A 47 -23.80 4.66 16.86
CA GLU A 47 -23.34 3.91 18.01
C GLU A 47 -22.08 3.15 17.60
N MET A 48 -20.96 3.35 18.31
CA MET A 48 -19.72 2.64 18.00
C MET A 48 -19.95 1.14 18.20
N LEU A 49 -19.70 0.36 17.15
CA LEU A 49 -19.71 -1.10 17.25
C LEU A 49 -18.42 -1.54 17.92
N THR A 50 -18.52 -1.90 19.21
CA THR A 50 -17.35 -2.11 20.08
C THR A 50 -16.66 -3.45 19.90
N ASP A 51 -17.28 -4.39 19.19
CA ASP A 51 -16.76 -5.75 18.95
C ASP A 51 -16.11 -5.91 17.56
N GLN A 52 -15.94 -4.82 16.81
CA GLN A 52 -15.31 -4.84 15.49
C GLN A 52 -14.24 -3.75 15.39
N ALA A 53 -13.10 -4.08 14.75
CA ALA A 53 -11.96 -3.17 14.68
C ALA A 53 -11.23 -3.19 13.33
N PHE A 54 -10.71 -2.02 12.94
CA PHE A 54 -9.59 -1.96 12.02
C PHE A 54 -8.29 -2.21 12.79
N VAL A 55 -7.43 -3.07 12.26
CA VAL A 55 -6.19 -3.50 12.90
C VAL A 55 -5.02 -3.19 11.97
N THR A 56 -3.96 -2.58 12.51
CA THR A 56 -2.67 -2.37 11.82
C THR A 56 -1.53 -2.86 12.70
N LEU A 57 -0.33 -3.00 12.13
CA LEU A 57 0.91 -3.32 12.84
C LEU A 57 1.95 -2.22 12.61
N ALA A 58 2.70 -1.86 13.66
CA ALA A 58 3.92 -1.07 13.56
C ALA A 58 5.06 -1.75 14.35
N THR A 59 6.16 -2.03 13.68
CA THR A 59 7.32 -2.76 14.25
C THR A 59 8.48 -1.84 14.64
N ASP A 60 8.43 -0.57 14.25
CA ASP A 60 9.39 0.46 14.66
C ASP A 60 8.71 1.85 14.65
N ASP A 61 9.41 2.85 15.17
CA ASP A 61 8.92 4.24 15.24
C ASP A 61 8.70 4.87 13.84
N VAL A 62 9.35 4.33 12.79
CA VAL A 62 9.18 4.80 11.41
C VAL A 62 7.83 4.32 10.86
N TYR A 63 7.52 3.03 11.00
CA TYR A 63 6.23 2.46 10.63
C TYR A 63 5.07 3.02 11.46
N CYS A 64 5.34 3.51 12.67
CA CYS A 64 4.34 4.23 13.46
C CYS A 64 3.83 5.49 12.73
N GLN A 65 4.66 6.16 11.92
CA GLN A 65 4.20 7.30 11.10
C GLN A 65 3.14 6.88 10.09
N GLY A 66 3.36 5.74 9.42
CA GLY A 66 2.38 5.12 8.53
C GLY A 66 1.08 4.77 9.24
N ALA A 67 1.20 4.04 10.36
CA ALA A 67 0.04 3.65 11.18
C ALA A 67 -0.77 4.85 11.66
N LEU A 68 -0.11 5.93 12.09
CA LEU A 68 -0.77 7.18 12.50
C LEU A 68 -1.55 7.83 11.35
N VAL A 69 -0.97 7.90 10.15
CA VAL A 69 -1.67 8.43 8.97
C VAL A 69 -2.86 7.55 8.59
N LEU A 70 -2.69 6.22 8.60
CA LEU A 70 -3.78 5.27 8.36
C LEU A 70 -4.91 5.47 9.38
N GLY A 71 -4.61 5.44 10.68
CA GLY A 71 -5.59 5.63 11.74
C GLY A 71 -6.31 6.97 11.62
N GLN A 72 -5.58 8.06 11.35
CA GLN A 72 -6.17 9.37 11.14
C GLN A 72 -7.05 9.43 9.89
N SER A 73 -6.65 8.76 8.81
CA SER A 73 -7.46 8.69 7.59
C SER A 73 -8.80 7.95 7.82
N LEU A 74 -8.82 6.90 8.64
CA LEU A 74 -10.05 6.23 9.07
C LEU A 74 -10.94 7.15 9.92
N ARG A 75 -10.36 7.90 10.87
CA ARG A 75 -11.10 8.89 11.68
C ARG A 75 -11.69 10.01 10.82
N ASN A 76 -10.94 10.53 9.86
CA ASN A 76 -11.39 11.58 8.94
C ASN A 76 -12.63 11.14 8.14
N HIS A 77 -12.70 9.85 7.79
CA HIS A 77 -13.82 9.23 7.10
C HIS A 77 -14.86 8.61 8.04
N LYS A 78 -14.82 8.99 9.32
CA LYS A 78 -15.86 8.71 10.32
C LYS A 78 -16.21 7.23 10.42
N THR A 79 -15.19 6.37 10.46
CA THR A 79 -15.43 4.96 10.80
C THR A 79 -16.17 4.85 12.13
N SER A 80 -17.10 3.91 12.19
CA SER A 80 -17.89 3.57 13.37
C SER A 80 -17.33 2.34 14.11
N ARG A 81 -16.10 1.95 13.79
CA ARG A 81 -15.38 0.79 14.34
C ARG A 81 -14.20 1.25 15.19
N LYS A 82 -13.74 0.38 16.08
CA LYS A 82 -12.52 0.64 16.86
C LYS A 82 -11.29 0.64 15.96
N LEU A 83 -10.30 1.43 16.36
CA LEU A 83 -8.97 1.43 15.76
C LEU A 83 -7.98 0.77 16.73
N THR A 84 -7.35 -0.31 16.29
CA THR A 84 -6.37 -1.06 17.06
C THR A 84 -5.03 -1.09 16.32
N VAL A 85 -3.94 -0.82 17.04
CA VAL A 85 -2.57 -1.00 16.53
C VAL A 85 -1.83 -2.02 17.38
N LEU A 86 -1.26 -3.02 16.72
CA LEU A 86 -0.27 -3.91 17.29
C LEU A 86 1.10 -3.23 17.22
N ILE A 87 1.85 -3.30 18.31
CA ILE A 87 3.21 -2.75 18.39
C ILE A 87 4.19 -3.76 18.97
N THR A 88 5.45 -3.65 18.59
CA THR A 88 6.52 -4.45 19.21
C THR A 88 7.12 -3.72 20.42
N PRO A 89 7.90 -4.41 21.28
CA PRO A 89 8.50 -3.79 22.46
C PRO A 89 9.43 -2.61 22.16
N GLU A 90 10.03 -2.56 20.98
CA GLU A 90 11.04 -1.57 20.58
C GLU A 90 10.45 -0.16 20.35
N ILE A 91 9.13 -0.04 20.18
CA ILE A 91 8.47 1.26 20.00
C ILE A 91 8.70 2.15 21.22
N SER A 92 9.14 3.39 20.99
CA SER A 92 9.46 4.34 22.07
C SER A 92 8.23 4.73 22.89
N SER A 93 8.43 5.08 24.16
CA SER A 93 7.34 5.53 25.05
C SER A 93 6.62 6.79 24.53
N GLY A 94 7.38 7.71 23.93
CA GLY A 94 6.86 8.88 23.24
C GLY A 94 5.94 8.46 22.10
N MET A 95 6.40 7.62 21.18
CA MET A 95 5.60 7.16 20.04
C MET A 95 4.34 6.40 20.48
N ARG A 96 4.44 5.53 21.51
CA ARG A 96 3.27 4.87 22.12
C ARG A 96 2.24 5.87 22.62
N SER A 97 2.67 7.03 23.13
CA SER A 97 1.77 8.09 23.58
C SER A 97 1.08 8.80 22.40
N VAL A 98 1.77 8.99 21.27
CA VAL A 98 1.11 9.48 20.03
C VAL A 98 0.07 8.48 19.53
N LEU A 99 0.42 7.19 19.46
CA LEU A 99 -0.49 6.16 18.97
C LEU A 99 -1.80 6.15 19.78
N ARG A 100 -1.73 6.29 21.11
CA ARG A 100 -2.91 6.38 21.98
C ARG A 100 -3.79 7.61 21.75
N SER A 101 -3.29 8.63 21.04
CA SER A 101 -4.11 9.80 20.66
C SER A 101 -4.95 9.58 19.40
N VAL A 102 -4.64 8.55 18.60
CA VAL A 102 -5.34 8.22 17.35
C VAL A 102 -6.10 6.90 17.47
N PHE A 103 -5.48 5.89 18.05
CA PHE A 103 -6.01 4.52 18.20
C PHE A 103 -6.76 4.36 19.53
N ASP A 104 -7.84 3.58 19.49
CA ASP A 104 -8.59 3.21 20.69
C ASP A 104 -7.83 2.17 21.52
N GLU A 105 -7.11 1.24 20.87
CA GLU A 105 -6.30 0.21 21.52
C GLU A 105 -4.88 0.17 20.93
N VAL A 106 -3.87 0.28 21.79
CA VAL A 106 -2.45 0.12 21.46
C VAL A 106 -1.94 -1.12 22.20
N ILE A 107 -1.77 -2.22 21.47
CA ILE A 107 -1.50 -3.54 22.03
C ILE A 107 -0.06 -3.93 21.74
N GLN A 108 0.74 -4.06 22.79
CA GLN A 108 2.07 -4.63 22.65
C GLN A 108 1.96 -6.13 22.41
N VAL A 109 2.64 -6.62 21.38
CA VAL A 109 2.80 -8.03 21.07
C VAL A 109 4.29 -8.37 21.09
N ASP A 110 4.65 -9.37 21.87
CA ASP A 110 6.03 -9.81 21.93
C ASP A 110 6.34 -10.69 20.72
N VAL A 111 7.43 -10.34 20.03
CA VAL A 111 7.94 -11.05 18.84
C VAL A 111 8.38 -12.47 19.22
N LEU A 112 8.78 -12.70 20.48
CA LEU A 112 9.55 -13.86 20.93
C LEU A 112 9.16 -14.43 22.30
N ASP A 113 7.89 -14.36 22.73
CA ASP A 113 7.56 -14.98 24.04
C ASP A 113 7.55 -16.52 23.93
N SER A 114 8.40 -17.14 24.74
CA SER A 114 9.02 -18.44 24.53
C SER A 114 8.48 -19.47 25.52
N ALA A 115 7.67 -20.41 25.02
CA ALA A 115 7.34 -21.64 25.75
C ALA A 115 6.99 -22.84 24.86
N ASP A 116 6.67 -22.65 23.57
CA ASP A 116 6.20 -23.73 22.70
C ASP A 116 7.26 -24.26 21.73
N SER A 117 7.23 -25.58 21.52
CA SER A 117 8.04 -26.32 20.54
C SER A 117 7.88 -25.78 19.11
N VAL A 118 6.74 -25.16 18.79
CA VAL A 118 6.51 -24.46 17.53
C VAL A 118 7.50 -23.32 17.37
N HIS A 119 7.74 -22.51 18.40
CA HIS A 119 8.65 -21.35 18.34
C HIS A 119 10.12 -21.75 18.14
N LEU A 120 10.52 -22.96 18.58
CA LEU A 120 11.86 -23.51 18.32
C LEU A 120 12.07 -23.89 16.84
N ALA A 121 11.04 -24.44 16.18
CA ALA A 121 11.08 -24.63 14.73
C ALA A 121 11.12 -23.27 13.98
N LEU A 122 10.48 -22.24 14.55
CA LEU A 122 10.48 -20.88 14.02
C LEU A 122 11.81 -20.14 14.19
N MET A 123 12.60 -20.42 15.24
CA MET A 123 13.95 -19.85 15.39
C MET A 123 14.90 -20.25 14.25
N GLN A 124 14.56 -21.29 13.47
CA GLN A 124 15.30 -21.65 12.26
C GLN A 124 14.92 -20.82 11.02
N ARG A 125 13.91 -19.94 11.14
CA ARG A 125 13.37 -19.11 10.05
C ARG A 125 13.26 -17.62 10.41
N PRO A 126 14.39 -16.94 10.65
CA PRO A 126 14.42 -15.54 11.08
C PRO A 126 13.76 -14.57 10.07
N GLU A 127 13.68 -14.95 8.79
CA GLU A 127 13.03 -14.18 7.73
C GLU A 127 11.54 -13.92 7.99
N LEU A 128 10.88 -14.76 8.80
CA LEU A 128 9.45 -14.67 9.09
C LEU A 128 9.10 -13.81 10.32
N GLY A 129 10.06 -13.13 10.96
CA GLY A 129 9.83 -12.40 12.22
C GLY A 129 8.69 -11.35 12.15
N VAL A 130 8.64 -10.55 11.09
CA VAL A 130 7.56 -9.57 10.86
C VAL A 130 6.24 -10.27 10.56
N THR A 131 6.27 -11.33 9.74
CA THR A 131 5.12 -12.18 9.43
C THR A 131 4.44 -12.69 10.68
N PHE A 132 5.20 -13.26 11.63
CA PHE A 132 4.63 -13.80 12.86
C PHE A 132 4.03 -12.74 13.77
N THR A 133 4.65 -11.57 13.83
CA THR A 133 4.12 -10.43 14.57
C THR A 133 2.76 -10.01 13.99
N LYS A 134 2.61 -9.99 12.66
CA LYS A 134 1.34 -9.71 11.97
C LYS A 134 0.27 -10.76 12.29
N LEU A 135 0.61 -12.05 12.34
CA LEU A 135 -0.36 -13.12 12.69
C LEU A 135 -0.98 -12.97 14.09
N ARG A 136 -0.35 -12.21 14.99
CA ARG A 136 -0.94 -11.90 16.31
C ARG A 136 -2.26 -11.15 16.20
N CYS A 137 -2.62 -10.57 15.05
CA CYS A 137 -3.95 -10.01 14.85
C CYS A 137 -5.08 -11.03 15.09
N TRP A 138 -4.85 -12.33 14.85
CA TRP A 138 -5.81 -13.39 15.17
C TRP A 138 -5.98 -13.66 16.68
N THR A 139 -5.10 -13.15 17.56
CA THR A 139 -5.26 -13.33 19.01
C THR A 139 -6.21 -12.30 19.64
N LEU A 140 -6.66 -11.29 18.87
CA LEU A 140 -7.54 -10.20 19.31
C LEU A 140 -9.01 -10.65 19.50
N THR A 141 -9.20 -11.68 20.32
CA THR A 141 -10.50 -12.35 20.57
C THR A 141 -11.52 -11.49 21.30
N GLN A 142 -11.16 -10.27 21.72
CA GLN A 142 -12.15 -9.26 22.14
C GLN A 142 -13.01 -8.76 20.97
N PHE A 143 -12.58 -8.98 19.71
CA PHE A 143 -13.34 -8.61 18.52
C PHE A 143 -13.93 -9.83 17.82
N SER A 144 -15.15 -9.68 17.31
CA SER A 144 -15.88 -10.68 16.53
C SER A 144 -15.43 -10.73 15.07
N LYS A 145 -14.97 -9.59 14.53
CA LYS A 145 -14.47 -9.44 13.16
C LYS A 145 -13.55 -8.23 13.07
N CYS A 146 -12.48 -8.37 12.29
CA CYS A 146 -11.52 -7.31 12.07
C CYS A 146 -11.22 -7.12 10.59
N VAL A 147 -10.83 -5.91 10.22
CA VAL A 147 -10.19 -5.61 8.94
C VAL A 147 -8.74 -5.27 9.23
N PHE A 148 -7.82 -6.12 8.77
CA PHE A 148 -6.40 -5.82 8.83
C PHE A 148 -6.04 -4.88 7.69
N MET A 149 -5.20 -3.88 7.98
CA MET A 149 -4.62 -2.94 7.01
C MET A 149 -3.15 -2.71 7.34
N ASP A 150 -2.24 -2.92 6.40
CA ASP A 150 -0.82 -2.59 6.60
C ASP A 150 -0.62 -1.08 6.82
N ALA A 151 0.40 -0.70 7.60
CA ALA A 151 0.66 0.69 7.99
C ALA A 151 1.06 1.61 6.82
N ASP A 152 1.38 1.04 5.65
CA ASP A 152 1.63 1.74 4.39
C ASP A 152 0.40 1.76 3.47
N THR A 153 -0.79 1.65 4.05
CA THR A 153 -2.06 1.91 3.38
C THR A 153 -2.64 3.28 3.75
N LEU A 154 -3.53 3.81 2.90
CA LEU A 154 -4.22 5.09 3.09
C LEU A 154 -5.68 4.96 2.69
N VAL A 155 -6.58 5.38 3.59
CA VAL A 155 -8.04 5.35 3.35
C VAL A 155 -8.51 6.69 2.76
N LEU A 156 -9.25 6.61 1.65
CA LEU A 156 -9.75 7.75 0.87
C LEU A 156 -11.26 8.01 1.04
N CYS A 157 -11.99 7.07 1.64
CA CYS A 157 -13.41 7.18 1.95
C CYS A 157 -13.79 6.22 3.09
N ASN A 158 -15.03 6.26 3.58
CA ASN A 158 -15.47 5.27 4.56
C ASN A 158 -15.50 3.87 3.91
N VAL A 159 -15.00 2.87 4.63
CA VAL A 159 -14.90 1.47 4.19
C VAL A 159 -15.47 0.49 5.23
N ASP A 160 -16.40 0.95 6.07
CA ASP A 160 -17.03 0.13 7.12
C ASP A 160 -17.85 -1.04 6.53
N GLU A 161 -18.24 -0.96 5.26
CA GLU A 161 -18.89 -2.07 4.53
C GLU A 161 -17.99 -3.31 4.35
N LEU A 162 -16.67 -3.19 4.58
CA LEU A 162 -15.79 -4.35 4.62
C LEU A 162 -16.17 -5.34 5.74
N PHE A 163 -16.81 -4.86 6.81
CA PHE A 163 -17.26 -5.74 7.90
C PHE A 163 -18.48 -6.61 7.54
N ASP A 164 -19.11 -6.37 6.39
CA ASP A 164 -20.14 -7.27 5.84
C ASP A 164 -19.53 -8.55 5.24
N ARG A 165 -18.20 -8.58 5.03
CA ARG A 165 -17.47 -9.70 4.43
C ARG A 165 -17.07 -10.76 5.45
N GLU A 166 -16.87 -11.98 4.98
CA GLU A 166 -16.51 -13.13 5.81
C GLU A 166 -15.01 -13.44 5.76
N GLU A 167 -14.49 -14.21 6.72
CA GLU A 167 -13.12 -14.70 6.66
C GLU A 167 -12.95 -15.76 5.55
N PHE A 168 -11.90 -15.77 4.74
CA PHE A 168 -10.84 -14.76 4.58
C PHE A 168 -11.16 -13.96 3.31
N SER A 169 -11.41 -12.66 3.42
CA SER A 169 -11.68 -11.80 2.26
C SER A 169 -10.56 -10.81 2.03
N ALA A 170 -10.01 -10.76 0.82
CA ALA A 170 -8.91 -9.89 0.44
C ALA A 170 -9.03 -9.49 -1.03
N ALA A 171 -8.27 -8.49 -1.46
CA ALA A 171 -8.21 -8.08 -2.86
C ALA A 171 -7.15 -8.88 -3.62
N PRO A 172 -7.30 -9.08 -4.95
CA PRO A 172 -6.28 -9.71 -5.77
C PRO A 172 -4.96 -8.93 -5.74
N ASP A 173 -3.85 -9.66 -5.76
CA ASP A 173 -2.53 -9.10 -5.98
C ASP A 173 -2.37 -8.65 -7.44
N SER A 174 -1.69 -7.51 -7.65
CA SER A 174 -1.50 -6.96 -9.00
C SER A 174 -0.47 -7.73 -9.84
N GLY A 175 0.44 -8.48 -9.20
CA GLY A 175 1.44 -9.29 -9.86
C GLY A 175 0.90 -10.64 -10.27
N TRP A 176 0.44 -11.44 -9.30
CA TRP A 176 -0.14 -12.76 -9.54
C TRP A 176 -1.61 -12.79 -9.05
N PRO A 177 -2.61 -12.60 -9.93
CA PRO A 177 -4.00 -12.33 -9.51
C PRO A 177 -4.74 -13.52 -8.89
N ASP A 178 -4.22 -14.74 -9.00
CA ASP A 178 -4.72 -15.90 -8.26
C ASP A 178 -4.22 -15.92 -6.80
N CYS A 179 -3.28 -15.03 -6.46
CA CYS A 179 -2.95 -14.71 -5.08
C CYS A 179 -3.72 -13.46 -4.67
N PHE A 180 -4.13 -13.40 -3.42
CA PHE A 180 -4.57 -12.15 -2.81
C PHE A 180 -3.38 -11.35 -2.28
N ASN A 181 -3.55 -10.03 -2.21
CA ASN A 181 -2.62 -9.16 -1.52
C ASN A 181 -2.97 -9.10 -0.02
N SER A 182 -1.99 -9.35 0.85
CA SER A 182 -2.21 -9.40 2.31
C SER A 182 -2.17 -8.03 3.00
N GLY A 183 -2.09 -6.94 2.23
CA GLY A 183 -2.11 -5.57 2.74
C GLY A 183 -3.45 -5.13 3.33
N VAL A 184 -4.55 -5.68 2.81
CA VAL A 184 -5.90 -5.43 3.33
C VAL A 184 -6.70 -6.72 3.27
N PHE A 185 -7.17 -7.19 4.43
CA PHE A 185 -8.03 -8.37 4.49
C PHE A 185 -9.01 -8.35 5.68
N VAL A 186 -10.12 -9.05 5.52
CA VAL A 186 -11.15 -9.26 6.54
C VAL A 186 -10.99 -10.64 7.15
N PHE A 187 -10.94 -10.70 8.48
CA PHE A 187 -10.70 -11.93 9.23
C PHE A 187 -11.51 -11.97 10.53
N ARG A 188 -11.53 -13.16 11.16
CA ARG A 188 -12.13 -13.38 12.48
C ARG A 188 -11.05 -13.77 13.48
N PRO A 189 -10.77 -12.93 14.49
CA PRO A 189 -9.87 -13.32 15.56
C PRO A 189 -10.28 -14.65 16.20
N SER A 190 -9.31 -15.56 16.32
CA SER A 190 -9.50 -16.94 16.76
C SER A 190 -8.16 -17.54 17.13
N LEU A 191 -7.98 -17.90 18.42
CA LEU A 191 -6.79 -18.61 18.87
C LEU A 191 -6.58 -19.94 18.14
N LYS A 192 -7.67 -20.60 17.72
CA LYS A 192 -7.60 -21.82 16.90
C LYS A 192 -6.99 -21.53 15.54
N THR A 193 -7.46 -20.49 14.84
CA THR A 193 -6.93 -20.09 13.52
C THR A 193 -5.48 -19.65 13.65
N TYR A 194 -5.16 -18.87 14.68
CA TYR A 194 -3.80 -18.46 15.00
C TYR A 194 -2.85 -19.65 15.17
N ASN A 195 -3.19 -20.63 16.01
CA ASN A 195 -2.35 -21.81 16.24
C ASN A 195 -2.18 -22.66 14.97
N LEU A 196 -3.24 -22.79 14.16
CA LEU A 196 -3.16 -23.48 12.87
C LEU A 196 -2.24 -22.74 11.88
N LEU A 197 -2.28 -21.41 11.83
CA LEU A 197 -1.37 -20.60 11.02
C LEU A 197 0.09 -20.77 11.46
N LEU A 198 0.35 -20.77 12.78
CA LEU A 198 1.70 -21.01 13.31
C LEU A 198 2.23 -22.40 12.98
N GLN A 199 1.40 -23.43 13.18
CA GLN A 199 1.76 -24.80 12.84
C GLN A 199 2.04 -24.93 11.34
N PHE A 200 1.17 -24.37 10.51
CA PHE A 200 1.34 -24.38 9.06
C PHE A 200 2.63 -23.67 8.64
N ALA A 201 2.96 -22.52 9.25
CA ALA A 201 4.19 -21.79 8.97
C ALA A 201 5.45 -22.57 9.39
N ALA A 202 5.41 -23.29 10.50
CA ALA A 202 6.52 -24.14 10.93
C ALA A 202 6.76 -25.31 9.95
N GLU A 203 5.67 -25.92 9.47
CA GLU A 203 5.72 -27.08 8.56
C GLU A 203 6.08 -26.67 7.11
N HIS A 204 5.50 -25.59 6.59
CA HIS A 204 5.54 -25.25 5.16
C HIS A 204 6.33 -23.95 4.87
N GLY A 205 6.49 -23.08 5.86
CA GLY A 205 7.05 -21.74 5.66
C GLY A 205 6.16 -20.82 4.84
N SER A 206 6.78 -19.82 4.21
CA SER A 206 6.17 -18.95 3.22
C SER A 206 6.93 -19.05 1.90
N PHE A 207 6.23 -19.14 0.76
CA PHE A 207 6.88 -19.23 -0.55
C PHE A 207 7.55 -17.91 -0.98
N ASP A 208 7.14 -16.76 -0.43
CA ASP A 208 7.73 -15.45 -0.70
C ASP A 208 8.57 -14.91 0.46
N GLY A 209 8.72 -15.70 1.53
CA GLY A 209 9.40 -15.30 2.76
C GLY A 209 8.64 -14.27 3.63
N GLY A 210 7.45 -13.83 3.21
CA GLY A 210 6.61 -12.85 3.90
C GLY A 210 5.27 -13.44 4.38
N ASP A 211 4.39 -12.58 4.88
CA ASP A 211 3.06 -12.97 5.34
C ASP A 211 2.12 -13.30 4.18
N GLN A 212 2.28 -12.64 3.04
CA GLN A 212 1.43 -12.85 1.87
C GLN A 212 1.52 -14.30 1.38
N GLY A 213 2.72 -14.85 1.21
CA GLY A 213 2.88 -16.23 0.76
C GLY A 213 2.37 -17.27 1.75
N LEU A 214 2.56 -17.02 3.05
CA LEU A 214 2.04 -17.88 4.10
C LEU A 214 0.50 -17.89 4.11
N LEU A 215 -0.11 -16.70 4.11
CA LEU A 215 -1.55 -16.55 4.14
C LEU A 215 -2.19 -17.12 2.87
N ASN A 216 -1.62 -16.88 1.68
CA ASN A 216 -2.11 -17.46 0.43
C ASN A 216 -2.04 -18.99 0.44
N SER A 217 -0.99 -19.56 1.03
CA SER A 217 -0.86 -21.02 1.16
C SER A 217 -1.89 -21.61 2.14
N PHE A 218 -2.14 -20.93 3.26
CA PHE A 218 -3.11 -21.36 4.26
C PHE A 218 -4.56 -21.21 3.77
N PHE A 219 -4.90 -20.07 3.17
CA PHE A 219 -6.22 -19.76 2.58
C PHE A 219 -6.24 -20.04 1.07
N SER A 220 -5.67 -21.17 0.65
CA SER A 220 -5.37 -21.52 -0.75
C SER A 220 -6.58 -21.67 -1.67
N ASN A 221 -7.79 -21.79 -1.12
CA ASN A 221 -9.02 -21.84 -1.92
C ASN A 221 -9.59 -20.46 -2.27
N TRP A 222 -8.99 -19.36 -1.80
CA TRP A 222 -9.48 -17.99 -2.02
C TRP A 222 -9.77 -17.70 -3.50
N ALA A 223 -8.86 -18.07 -4.40
CA ALA A 223 -8.98 -17.77 -5.84
C ALA A 223 -10.19 -18.43 -6.52
N THR A 224 -10.66 -19.58 -6.01
CA THR A 224 -11.59 -20.46 -6.74
C THR A 224 -12.90 -20.75 -6.02
N ALA A 225 -12.99 -20.52 -4.70
CA ALA A 225 -14.12 -20.97 -3.90
C ALA A 225 -15.33 -20.02 -3.92
N ASP A 226 -15.13 -18.74 -3.60
CA ASP A 226 -16.24 -17.81 -3.33
C ASP A 226 -15.89 -16.37 -3.75
N ILE A 227 -16.60 -15.86 -4.75
CA ILE A 227 -16.46 -14.48 -5.23
C ILE A 227 -16.82 -13.44 -4.14
N GLY A 228 -17.64 -13.81 -3.16
CA GLY A 228 -17.95 -12.97 -2.01
C GLY A 228 -16.72 -12.62 -1.17
N LYS A 229 -15.64 -13.40 -1.28
CA LYS A 229 -14.35 -13.18 -0.59
C LYS A 229 -13.32 -12.40 -1.42
N HIS A 230 -13.64 -12.09 -2.67
CA HIS A 230 -12.82 -11.23 -3.52
C HIS A 230 -13.23 -9.78 -3.27
N LEU A 231 -12.43 -9.07 -2.48
CA LEU A 231 -12.59 -7.63 -2.35
C LEU A 231 -12.27 -6.99 -3.71
N PRO A 232 -13.07 -6.00 -4.16
CA PRO A 232 -12.71 -5.22 -5.33
C PRO A 232 -11.32 -4.59 -5.16
N PHE A 233 -10.54 -4.55 -6.24
CA PHE A 233 -9.17 -4.03 -6.25
C PHE A 233 -9.03 -2.62 -5.65
N LEU A 234 -10.09 -1.80 -5.74
CA LEU A 234 -10.15 -0.45 -5.18
C LEU A 234 -10.06 -0.38 -3.64
N TYR A 235 -10.27 -1.49 -2.93
CA TYR A 235 -10.06 -1.60 -1.47
C TYR A 235 -8.63 -1.98 -1.09
N ASN A 236 -7.73 -2.19 -2.06
CA ASN A 236 -6.30 -2.41 -1.83
C ASN A 236 -5.51 -2.01 -3.10
N LEU A 237 -5.72 -0.78 -3.57
CA LEU A 237 -5.16 -0.32 -4.84
C LEU A 237 -3.65 -0.10 -4.69
N SER A 238 -2.84 -0.96 -5.33
CA SER A 238 -1.39 -0.76 -5.42
C SER A 238 -1.06 0.56 -6.12
N SER A 239 -0.40 1.47 -5.40
CA SER A 239 -0.01 2.79 -5.92
C SER A 239 1.33 2.79 -6.67
N SER A 240 2.04 1.67 -6.64
CA SER A 240 3.41 1.56 -7.17
C SER A 240 3.41 1.48 -8.70
N ALA A 241 4.56 1.78 -9.30
CA ALA A 241 4.82 1.64 -10.74
C ALA A 241 4.60 0.21 -11.30
N VAL A 242 4.37 -0.78 -10.43
CA VAL A 242 4.01 -2.16 -10.80
C VAL A 242 2.57 -2.28 -11.28
N TYR A 243 1.67 -1.32 -10.96
CA TYR A 243 0.39 -1.24 -11.66
C TYR A 243 0.61 -0.60 -13.03
N THR A 244 1.09 -1.43 -13.96
CA THR A 244 1.46 -1.04 -15.33
C THR A 244 0.25 -0.65 -16.18
N TYR A 245 -0.98 -0.85 -15.68
CA TYR A 245 -2.20 -0.69 -16.47
C TYR A 245 -2.82 0.72 -16.35
N VAL A 246 -2.08 1.74 -16.80
CA VAL A 246 -2.49 3.15 -16.78
C VAL A 246 -3.88 3.41 -17.38
N PRO A 247 -4.31 2.81 -18.51
CA PRO A 247 -5.67 2.97 -19.01
C PRO A 247 -6.76 2.57 -18.01
N ALA A 248 -6.58 1.44 -17.32
CA ALA A 248 -7.52 1.01 -16.28
C ALA A 248 -7.49 1.95 -15.08
N PHE A 249 -6.30 2.43 -14.69
CA PHE A 249 -6.20 3.46 -13.65
C PHE A 249 -6.97 4.73 -14.02
N ASN A 250 -6.80 5.25 -15.23
CA ASN A 250 -7.49 6.45 -15.68
C ASN A 250 -9.02 6.28 -15.71
N HIS A 251 -9.50 5.06 -15.94
CA HIS A 251 -10.93 4.76 -15.96
C HIS A 251 -11.52 4.55 -14.56
N PHE A 252 -10.87 3.73 -13.72
CA PHE A 252 -11.41 3.26 -12.44
C PHE A 252 -10.73 3.88 -11.21
N GLY A 253 -9.52 4.40 -11.33
CA GLY A 253 -8.68 4.84 -10.20
C GLY A 253 -9.24 6.03 -9.42
N ARG A 254 -10.14 6.82 -10.02
CA ARG A 254 -10.89 7.89 -9.32
C ARG A 254 -11.81 7.36 -8.21
N ASP A 255 -12.22 6.10 -8.31
CA ASP A 255 -13.12 5.43 -7.36
C ASP A 255 -12.33 4.64 -6.28
N ALA A 256 -11.01 4.84 -6.21
CA ALA A 256 -10.15 4.23 -5.22
C ALA A 256 -10.62 4.52 -3.80
N LYS A 257 -10.69 3.48 -2.96
CA LYS A 257 -11.12 3.57 -1.56
C LYS A 257 -9.96 3.45 -0.59
N VAL A 258 -9.02 2.57 -0.90
CA VAL A 258 -7.79 2.37 -0.14
C VAL A 258 -6.63 2.29 -1.11
N VAL A 259 -5.56 3.01 -0.81
CA VAL A 259 -4.31 3.01 -1.57
C VAL A 259 -3.26 2.28 -0.76
N HIS A 260 -2.47 1.43 -1.40
CA HIS A 260 -1.39 0.67 -0.78
C HIS A 260 -0.06 1.05 -1.42
N PHE A 261 0.84 1.63 -0.63
CA PHE A 261 2.16 2.10 -1.06
C PHE A 261 3.19 0.97 -1.09
N LEU A 262 2.98 0.02 -2.01
CA LEU A 262 3.90 -1.07 -2.28
C LEU A 262 5.29 -0.58 -2.74
N GLY A 263 6.30 -1.42 -2.53
CA GLY A 263 7.69 -1.14 -2.88
C GLY A 263 8.55 -0.71 -1.67
N ALA A 264 9.85 -0.59 -1.90
CA ALA A 264 10.83 -0.27 -0.85
C ALA A 264 10.73 1.20 -0.38
N THR A 265 10.35 2.12 -1.27
CA THR A 265 10.22 3.54 -0.93
C THR A 265 8.81 3.84 -0.43
N LYS A 266 8.68 3.93 0.89
CA LYS A 266 7.42 4.24 1.58
C LYS A 266 7.14 5.74 1.62
N PRO A 267 5.90 6.20 1.88
CA PRO A 267 5.55 7.62 1.85
C PRO A 267 6.43 8.51 2.73
N TRP A 268 6.80 8.03 3.92
CA TRP A 268 7.66 8.72 4.88
C TRP A 268 9.14 8.83 4.45
N ASN A 269 9.56 8.09 3.42
CA ASN A 269 10.91 8.21 2.86
C ASN A 269 11.03 9.40 1.88
N TYR A 270 9.91 9.97 1.43
CA TYR A 270 9.93 11.11 0.52
C TYR A 270 10.13 12.42 1.28
N LYS A 271 10.81 13.39 0.67
CA LYS A 271 10.87 14.74 1.21
C LYS A 271 9.60 15.51 0.81
N TYR A 272 9.02 16.27 1.73
CA TYR A 272 7.81 17.04 1.49
C TYR A 272 8.01 18.52 1.78
N ASN A 273 7.62 19.36 0.83
CA ASN A 273 7.64 20.81 1.00
C ASN A 273 6.30 21.28 1.58
N LEU A 274 6.33 21.66 2.87
CA LEU A 274 5.15 22.13 3.61
C LEU A 274 4.52 23.40 3.01
N GLN A 275 5.31 24.25 2.35
CA GLN A 275 4.85 25.53 1.80
C GLN A 275 4.13 25.33 0.46
N THR A 276 4.69 24.49 -0.42
CA THR A 276 4.09 24.21 -1.74
C THR A 276 3.09 23.05 -1.71
N LYS A 277 3.02 22.31 -0.59
CA LYS A 277 2.24 21.08 -0.43
C LYS A 277 2.53 20.03 -1.51
N ARG A 278 3.81 19.91 -1.85
CA ARG A 278 4.28 18.97 -2.88
C ARG A 278 5.39 18.08 -2.35
N VAL A 279 5.35 16.83 -2.79
CA VAL A 279 6.44 15.88 -2.64
C VAL A 279 7.58 16.33 -3.54
N MET A 280 8.78 16.44 -2.97
CA MET A 280 9.97 16.77 -3.75
C MET A 280 10.44 15.52 -4.49
N GLN A 281 10.65 15.66 -5.79
CA GLN A 281 11.30 14.62 -6.60
C GLN A 281 12.80 14.86 -6.52
N ASP A 282 13.57 13.87 -6.04
CA ASP A 282 14.99 13.80 -6.36
C ASP A 282 15.11 13.22 -7.78
N ASP A 283 16.16 13.59 -8.53
CA ASP A 283 16.36 13.23 -9.96
C ASP A 283 16.35 11.70 -10.22
N THR A 284 16.42 10.88 -9.18
CA THR A 284 16.36 9.42 -9.21
C THR A 284 14.96 8.83 -9.05
N THR A 285 13.96 9.63 -8.65
CA THR A 285 12.62 9.14 -8.28
C THR A 285 11.58 9.55 -9.33
N SER A 286 11.59 8.85 -10.47
CA SER A 286 10.55 8.99 -11.51
C SER A 286 9.26 8.27 -11.08
N GLY A 287 8.49 8.88 -10.16
CA GLY A 287 7.17 8.40 -9.77
C GLY A 287 6.11 8.77 -10.80
N SER A 288 5.13 7.89 -11.05
CA SER A 288 4.00 8.24 -11.91
C SER A 288 3.20 9.42 -11.34
N PHE A 289 2.57 10.22 -12.19
CA PHE A 289 1.73 11.35 -11.75
C PHE A 289 0.67 10.93 -10.71
N HIS A 290 0.09 9.74 -10.90
CA HIS A 290 -0.90 9.18 -9.99
C HIS A 290 -0.30 8.84 -8.62
N GLN A 291 0.87 8.19 -8.58
CA GLN A 291 1.56 7.91 -7.32
C GLN A 291 1.83 9.18 -6.52
N LEU A 292 2.27 10.26 -7.20
CA LEU A 292 2.53 11.55 -6.57
C LEU A 292 1.26 12.19 -5.98
N SER A 293 0.11 12.04 -6.65
CA SER A 293 -1.17 12.54 -6.12
C SER A 293 -1.57 11.84 -4.82
N PHE A 294 -1.40 10.52 -4.72
CA PHE A 294 -1.66 9.79 -3.48
C PHE A 294 -0.63 10.09 -2.39
N LEU A 295 0.66 10.23 -2.73
CA LEU A 295 1.68 10.66 -1.78
C LEU A 295 1.36 12.06 -1.21
N ALA A 296 0.86 12.98 -2.05
CA ALA A 296 0.43 14.30 -1.57
C ALA A 296 -0.74 14.20 -0.58
N LEU A 297 -1.71 13.31 -0.80
CA LEU A 297 -2.78 13.05 0.17
C LEU A 297 -2.25 12.51 1.50
N TRP A 298 -1.33 11.53 1.45
CA TRP A 298 -0.67 11.00 2.64
C TRP A 298 0.04 12.10 3.43
N TRP A 299 0.86 12.92 2.76
CA TRP A 299 1.61 14.01 3.38
C TRP A 299 0.73 15.15 3.89
N ASN A 300 -0.42 15.40 3.26
CA ASN A 300 -1.40 16.35 3.76
C ASN A 300 -1.97 15.91 5.12
N ILE A 301 -2.30 14.63 5.29
CA ILE A 301 -2.75 14.11 6.60
C ILE A 301 -1.60 14.15 7.61
N TYR A 302 -0.43 13.69 7.22
CA TYR A 302 0.76 13.69 8.09
C TYR A 302 1.06 15.08 8.63
N SER A 303 1.21 16.07 7.73
CA SER A 303 1.55 17.45 8.12
C SER A 303 0.44 18.15 8.92
N ALA A 304 -0.83 17.92 8.59
CA ALA A 304 -1.93 18.61 9.23
C ALA A 304 -2.31 18.01 10.60
N SER A 305 -2.17 16.70 10.78
CA SER A 305 -2.70 15.99 11.96
C SER A 305 -1.63 15.29 12.79
N ILE A 306 -0.59 14.73 12.16
CA ILE A 306 0.40 13.89 12.86
C ILE A 306 1.59 14.71 13.34
N LEU A 307 2.14 15.56 12.47
CA LEU A 307 3.29 16.41 12.81
C LEU A 307 3.04 17.29 14.07
N PRO A 308 1.86 17.93 14.25
CA PRO A 308 1.59 18.69 15.49
C PRO A 308 1.60 17.83 16.75
N LEU A 309 1.21 16.55 16.67
CA LEU A 309 1.24 15.62 17.80
C LEU A 309 2.68 15.26 18.17
N LEU A 310 3.52 15.02 17.17
CA LEU A 310 4.95 14.73 17.35
C LEU A 310 5.70 15.94 17.93
N GLU A 311 5.44 17.15 17.41
CA GLU A 311 6.03 18.38 17.94
C GLU A 311 5.61 18.66 19.39
N LYS A 312 4.37 18.34 19.75
CA LYS A 312 3.88 18.48 21.14
C LYS A 312 4.65 17.57 22.09
N LEU A 313 4.93 16.33 21.68
CA LEU A 313 5.75 15.42 22.48
C LEU A 313 7.18 15.92 22.65
N GLN A 314 7.84 16.34 21.57
CA GLN A 314 9.20 16.86 21.63
C GLN A 314 9.32 18.03 22.62
N LYS A 315 8.36 18.97 22.58
CA LYS A 315 8.31 20.09 23.53
C LYS A 315 8.14 19.63 24.99
N MET A 316 7.34 18.58 25.22
CA MET A 316 7.10 18.01 26.55
C MET A 316 8.35 17.33 27.10
N GLU A 317 9.04 16.52 26.30
CA GLU A 317 10.30 15.86 26.66
C GLU A 317 11.43 16.88 26.90
N GLU A 318 11.49 17.96 26.12
CA GLU A 318 12.41 19.06 26.35
C GLU A 318 12.12 19.84 27.65
N SER A 319 10.85 20.00 28.04
CA SER A 319 10.50 20.62 29.32
C SER A 319 10.83 19.73 30.52
N GLU A 320 10.52 18.43 30.45
CA GLU A 320 10.82 17.47 31.52
C GLU A 320 12.32 17.28 31.72
N SER A 321 13.10 17.26 30.63
CA SER A 321 14.57 17.20 30.73
C SER A 321 15.20 18.48 31.28
N LYS A 322 14.57 19.64 31.10
CA LYS A 322 14.98 20.91 31.76
C LYS A 322 14.57 20.93 33.24
N GLU A 323 13.37 20.45 33.57
CA GLU A 323 12.86 20.40 34.95
C GLU A 323 13.60 19.35 35.81
N CYS A 324 13.97 18.22 35.22
CA CYS A 324 14.86 17.21 35.83
C CYS A 324 16.29 17.74 36.05
N LYS A 325 16.79 18.60 35.16
CA LYS A 325 18.06 19.33 35.37
C LYS A 325 17.96 20.36 36.51
N HIS A 326 16.80 20.99 36.71
CA HIS A 326 16.61 21.94 37.81
C HIS A 326 16.37 21.27 39.17
N THR A 327 15.86 20.03 39.20
CA THR A 327 15.62 19.26 40.43
C THR A 327 16.81 18.43 40.90
N PHE A 328 17.90 18.36 40.12
CA PHE A 328 19.14 17.66 40.49
C PHE A 328 20.28 18.59 40.99
N ASN A 329 19.97 19.81 41.42
CA ASN A 329 20.94 20.72 42.05
C ASN A 329 21.08 20.47 43.56
N GLY A 330 21.43 19.24 43.95
CA GLY A 330 21.54 18.90 45.38
C GLY A 330 22.39 17.70 45.80
N VAL A 331 22.86 16.83 44.90
CA VAL A 331 23.83 15.78 45.25
C VAL A 331 24.73 15.49 44.06
N GLU A 332 26.02 15.77 44.23
CA GLU A 332 27.08 15.43 43.29
C GLU A 332 27.37 13.91 43.40
N ILE A 333 26.92 13.13 42.42
CA ILE A 333 27.33 11.73 42.26
C ILE A 333 28.14 11.61 40.97
N THR A 334 29.45 11.45 41.12
CA THR A 334 30.39 11.23 40.02
C THR A 334 30.15 9.86 39.39
N LEU A 335 29.43 9.83 38.26
CA LEU A 335 29.41 8.67 37.37
C LEU A 335 30.15 9.01 36.07
N LYS A 336 31.36 8.47 35.95
CA LYS A 336 32.17 8.52 34.72
C LYS A 336 31.39 7.85 33.58
N LYS A 337 31.07 8.63 32.55
CA LYS A 337 30.58 8.15 31.26
C LYS A 337 31.72 7.41 30.55
N VAL A 338 31.63 6.09 30.46
CA VAL A 338 32.54 5.27 29.62
C VAL A 338 31.77 4.86 28.37
N SER A 339 32.24 5.35 27.23
CA SER A 339 31.84 4.89 25.89
C SER A 339 32.36 3.47 25.65
N PRO A 340 31.64 2.57 24.96
CA PRO A 340 32.25 1.35 24.47
C PRO A 340 32.64 1.49 22.98
N CYS A 341 33.93 1.40 22.71
CA CYS A 341 34.48 0.93 21.44
C CYS A 341 35.39 -0.29 21.70
N VAL A 342 35.00 -1.42 21.11
CA VAL A 342 35.79 -2.43 20.38
C VAL A 342 37.15 -2.94 20.92
N ALA A 343 37.15 -4.27 21.15
CA ALA A 343 38.17 -5.30 20.93
C ALA A 343 39.29 -5.62 21.95
N ASN A 344 39.25 -6.91 22.34
CA ASN A 344 40.32 -7.91 22.47
C ASN A 344 41.38 -7.86 23.58
N SER A 345 41.34 -8.96 24.35
CA SER A 345 42.44 -9.92 24.63
C SER A 345 43.08 -9.96 26.02
N GLN A 346 43.06 -11.19 26.59
CA GLN A 346 43.95 -11.80 27.60
C GLN A 346 43.84 -11.26 29.04
N GLN A 347 43.88 -12.02 30.14
CA GLN A 347 44.16 -13.42 30.46
C GLN A 347 43.67 -13.62 31.92
N MET A 348 43.16 -14.80 32.31
CA MET A 348 42.91 -15.16 33.72
C MET A 348 43.68 -16.46 34.06
N PRO A 349 44.11 -16.64 35.33
CA PRO A 349 45.11 -17.62 35.75
C PRO A 349 44.54 -19.03 36.02
N GLU A 350 45.44 -20.00 35.97
CA GLU A 350 45.24 -21.45 36.05
C GLU A 350 44.98 -22.03 37.46
N LEU A 351 44.36 -23.23 37.43
CA LEU A 351 44.66 -24.50 38.15
C LEU A 351 43.45 -25.11 38.91
N PRO A 352 43.36 -26.46 39.08
CA PRO A 352 44.11 -27.56 38.45
C PRO A 352 43.23 -28.69 37.84
N GLU A 353 43.94 -29.54 37.08
CA GLU A 353 43.52 -30.66 36.24
C GLU A 353 42.79 -31.82 36.93
N GLN A 354 41.88 -32.47 36.18
CA GLN A 354 41.75 -33.94 36.18
C GLN A 354 41.56 -34.44 34.75
N ALA A 355 42.47 -35.34 34.36
CA ALA A 355 42.56 -35.98 33.06
C ALA A 355 41.54 -37.11 32.88
N ASN A 356 41.08 -37.31 31.65
CA ASN A 356 40.84 -38.63 31.06
C ASN A 356 40.88 -38.51 29.53
N GLU A 357 41.83 -39.22 28.92
CA GLU A 357 41.98 -39.45 27.48
C GLU A 357 40.84 -40.32 26.94
N ILE A 358 40.51 -40.20 25.64
CA ILE A 358 40.40 -41.32 24.67
C ILE A 358 40.42 -40.75 23.23
N ASN A 359 41.47 -41.15 22.52
CA ASN A 359 41.71 -41.42 21.08
C ASN A 359 40.95 -40.72 19.92
N ALA A 360 41.79 -40.31 18.97
CA ALA A 360 41.58 -39.72 17.66
C ALA A 360 40.88 -40.62 16.61
N THR A 361 40.35 -40.00 15.54
CA THR A 361 40.58 -40.43 14.14
C THR A 361 40.35 -39.24 13.18
N VAL A 362 41.28 -39.12 12.22
CA VAL A 362 41.42 -38.14 11.14
C VAL A 362 40.55 -38.48 9.92
N CYS A 363 39.99 -37.47 9.24
CA CYS A 363 39.86 -37.41 7.77
C CYS A 363 39.56 -35.99 7.27
N SER A 364 40.42 -35.47 6.38
CA SER A 364 40.18 -34.38 5.40
C SER A 364 39.57 -35.00 4.11
N PRO A 365 39.03 -34.28 3.08
CA PRO A 365 39.63 -33.07 2.49
C PRO A 365 38.69 -32.02 1.81
N GLU A 366 39.34 -31.00 1.25
CA GLU A 366 38.99 -30.14 0.09
C GLU A 366 38.28 -28.78 0.29
N GLU A 367 39.12 -27.73 0.37
CA GLU A 367 38.82 -26.32 0.09
C GLU A 367 38.90 -26.04 -1.43
N LEU A 368 37.92 -25.30 -1.96
CA LEU A 368 37.99 -24.66 -3.27
C LEU A 368 38.00 -23.14 -3.06
N THR A 369 39.14 -22.51 -3.31
CA THR A 369 39.36 -21.06 -3.35
C THR A 369 39.30 -20.56 -4.79
N PHE A 370 38.64 -19.42 -5.02
CA PHE A 370 38.66 -18.68 -6.29
C PHE A 370 39.33 -17.32 -6.05
N GLU A 371 40.43 -17.07 -6.76
CA GLU A 371 41.14 -15.78 -6.79
C GLU A 371 40.50 -14.80 -7.77
N ALA A 372 40.56 -13.51 -7.43
CA ALA A 372 40.30 -12.39 -8.34
C ALA A 372 41.57 -11.53 -8.47
N GLN A 373 41.89 -11.10 -9.69
CA GLN A 373 43.02 -10.21 -10.02
C GLN A 373 42.58 -8.96 -10.83
N PRO A 374 43.40 -7.89 -10.88
CA PRO A 374 42.90 -6.50 -10.85
C PRO A 374 43.02 -5.67 -12.16
N VAL A 375 42.17 -4.62 -12.20
CA VAL A 375 42.25 -3.23 -12.75
C VAL A 375 43.16 -2.89 -13.95
N TYR A 376 42.60 -2.10 -14.89
CA TYR A 376 43.32 -1.05 -15.63
C TYR A 376 42.55 0.29 -15.61
N GLU A 377 43.26 1.38 -15.30
CA GLU A 377 42.85 2.79 -15.38
C GLU A 377 43.12 3.38 -16.78
N VAL A 378 42.33 4.38 -17.20
CA VAL A 378 42.71 5.35 -18.25
C VAL A 378 42.24 6.76 -17.86
N GLU A 379 43.18 7.71 -17.96
CA GLU A 379 43.17 9.14 -17.62
C GLU A 379 42.16 10.05 -18.37
N PRO A 380 41.85 11.26 -17.85
CA PRO A 380 40.95 12.23 -18.47
C PRO A 380 41.65 13.19 -19.44
N SER A 381 40.93 13.67 -20.46
CA SER A 381 41.40 14.75 -21.35
C SER A 381 40.53 16.01 -21.24
N ASP A 382 41.24 17.12 -21.09
CA ASP A 382 40.79 18.51 -21.00
C ASP A 382 40.21 19.03 -22.33
N SER A 383 39.11 19.78 -22.27
CA SER A 383 38.92 20.97 -23.13
C SER A 383 37.78 21.86 -22.63
N SER A 384 38.16 23.08 -22.23
CA SER A 384 37.29 24.19 -21.88
C SER A 384 36.68 24.84 -23.13
N VAL A 385 35.37 25.08 -23.17
CA VAL A 385 34.77 26.09 -24.05
C VAL A 385 33.67 26.86 -23.33
N HIS A 386 33.83 28.18 -23.32
CA HIS A 386 33.03 29.23 -22.70
C HIS A 386 31.64 29.34 -23.33
N LEU A 387 30.57 29.42 -22.54
CA LEU A 387 29.23 29.81 -22.99
C LEU A 387 28.77 31.06 -22.23
N SER A 388 28.43 32.10 -22.99
CA SER A 388 27.85 33.37 -22.53
C SER A 388 26.35 33.40 -22.85
N GLU A 389 25.54 33.98 -21.97
CA GLU A 389 24.14 34.36 -22.23
C GLU A 389 24.03 35.44 -23.34
N PRO A 390 22.86 35.60 -23.99
CA PRO A 390 21.96 36.66 -23.53
C PRO A 390 20.43 36.49 -23.76
N ASP A 391 19.71 37.22 -22.91
CA ASP A 391 18.52 38.08 -23.11
C ASP A 391 17.07 37.58 -23.23
N ARG A 392 16.25 38.29 -22.42
CA ARG A 392 14.79 38.32 -22.27
C ARG A 392 14.18 39.41 -23.19
N PRO A 393 12.90 39.30 -23.59
CA PRO A 393 12.00 40.43 -23.33
C PRO A 393 10.58 40.04 -22.85
N SER A 394 9.94 41.01 -22.18
CA SER A 394 8.61 41.00 -21.59
C SER A 394 7.48 41.26 -22.58
N GLU A 395 6.25 40.79 -22.30
CA GLU A 395 5.01 41.46 -22.74
C GLU A 395 3.86 41.32 -21.71
N GLN A 396 3.03 42.37 -21.70
CA GLN A 396 1.86 42.64 -20.84
C GLN A 396 0.54 42.14 -21.50
N PRO A 397 -0.62 42.17 -20.79
CA PRO A 397 -1.78 41.31 -21.06
C PRO A 397 -2.88 41.98 -21.91
N VAL A 398 -3.62 41.18 -22.71
CA VAL A 398 -4.86 41.62 -23.36
C VAL A 398 -5.96 40.54 -23.30
N SER A 399 -7.16 41.04 -23.03
CA SER A 399 -8.46 40.43 -22.72
C SER A 399 -9.13 39.56 -23.81
N HIS A 400 -9.87 38.53 -23.36
CA HIS A 400 -10.90 37.82 -24.14
C HIS A 400 -12.29 38.47 -23.98
N PRO A 401 -13.13 38.42 -25.02
CA PRO A 401 -14.57 38.23 -24.85
C PRO A 401 -15.06 36.92 -25.47
N ALA A 402 -16.08 36.37 -24.82
CA ALA A 402 -16.80 35.14 -25.17
C ALA A 402 -17.64 35.28 -26.46
N PHE A 403 -17.86 34.16 -27.14
CA PHE A 403 -18.89 34.01 -28.17
C PHE A 403 -19.80 32.82 -27.84
N GLN A 404 -21.10 33.10 -27.77
CA GLN A 404 -22.20 32.14 -27.78
C GLN A 404 -22.64 31.84 -29.23
N GLU A 405 -23.24 30.67 -29.37
CA GLU A 405 -23.77 29.99 -30.58
C GLU A 405 -24.49 30.88 -31.59
N THR A 406 -24.40 30.55 -32.88
CA THR A 406 -25.60 30.25 -33.70
C THR A 406 -25.27 29.45 -34.96
N SER A 407 -26.13 28.46 -35.17
CA SER A 407 -26.42 27.61 -36.33
C SER A 407 -26.15 28.21 -37.72
N GLU A 408 -25.20 27.63 -38.48
CA GLU A 408 -25.23 27.53 -39.96
C GLU A 408 -24.12 26.58 -40.47
N LEU A 409 -24.06 25.37 -39.91
CA LEU A 409 -22.95 24.42 -40.12
C LEU A 409 -23.24 23.23 -41.04
N ASN A 410 -24.28 23.27 -41.89
CA ASN A 410 -24.67 22.08 -42.65
C ASN A 410 -24.80 22.22 -44.18
N GLU A 411 -24.43 23.34 -44.80
CA GLU A 411 -24.63 23.51 -46.26
C GLU A 411 -23.39 23.91 -47.08
N ILE A 412 -22.19 23.96 -46.48
CA ILE A 412 -20.95 24.32 -47.20
C ILE A 412 -19.91 23.17 -47.19
N ALA A 413 -20.22 22.02 -46.57
CA ALA A 413 -19.30 20.89 -46.49
C ALA A 413 -19.23 20.02 -47.77
N ASP A 414 -20.15 20.21 -48.73
CA ASP A 414 -20.27 19.35 -49.92
C ASP A 414 -19.76 19.99 -51.24
N SER A 415 -19.04 21.12 -51.20
CA SER A 415 -18.56 21.77 -52.45
C SER A 415 -17.15 22.34 -52.45
N VAL A 416 -16.25 21.81 -51.61
CA VAL A 416 -14.80 21.98 -51.82
C VAL A 416 -14.06 20.65 -51.72
N SER A 417 -14.59 19.63 -52.41
CA SER A 417 -13.83 18.46 -52.84
C SER A 417 -13.45 18.66 -54.30
N GLU A 418 -12.38 19.43 -54.54
CA GLU A 418 -11.50 19.40 -55.73
C GLU A 418 -10.71 20.70 -55.80
N LEU A 419 -9.52 20.72 -55.18
CA LEU A 419 -8.36 21.51 -55.58
C LEU A 419 -7.14 20.97 -54.81
N SER A 420 -6.59 19.87 -55.32
CA SER A 420 -5.32 19.29 -54.88
C SER A 420 -4.16 20.22 -55.26
N ILE A 421 -3.52 20.84 -54.28
CA ILE A 421 -2.13 21.27 -54.41
C ILE A 421 -1.27 20.15 -53.83
N HIS A 422 -0.67 19.35 -54.73
CA HIS A 422 0.27 18.30 -54.38
C HIS A 422 1.56 18.88 -53.80
N LEU A 423 1.60 19.08 -52.49
CA LEU A 423 2.85 19.07 -51.73
C LEU A 423 3.02 17.64 -51.19
N LYS A 424 3.93 16.88 -51.80
CA LYS A 424 4.38 15.61 -51.23
C LYS A 424 4.84 15.90 -49.79
N PRO A 425 4.29 15.23 -48.76
CA PRO A 425 4.83 15.36 -47.41
C PRO A 425 6.30 14.93 -47.47
N ALA A 426 7.18 15.78 -46.94
CA ALA A 426 8.60 15.45 -46.81
C ALA A 426 8.70 14.12 -46.04
N LYS A 427 9.45 13.16 -46.58
CA LYS A 427 9.69 11.89 -45.89
C LYS A 427 10.38 12.23 -44.55
N PRO A 428 9.91 11.68 -43.43
CA PRO A 428 10.51 11.95 -42.13
C PRO A 428 11.99 11.59 -42.18
N THR A 429 12.82 12.46 -41.62
CA THR A 429 14.25 12.20 -41.52
C THR A 429 14.50 11.08 -40.49
N PRO A 430 15.62 10.34 -40.59
CA PRO A 430 15.98 9.35 -39.56
C PRO A 430 16.05 9.94 -38.14
N GLU A 431 16.38 11.22 -38.03
CA GLU A 431 16.44 11.97 -36.77
C GLU A 431 15.03 12.23 -36.20
N ASP A 432 14.06 12.58 -37.04
CA ASP A 432 12.66 12.73 -36.62
C ASP A 432 12.05 11.40 -36.17
N GLU A 433 12.42 10.29 -36.81
CA GLU A 433 11.98 8.95 -36.41
C GLU A 433 12.60 8.53 -35.08
N ARG A 434 13.90 8.80 -34.89
CA ARG A 434 14.59 8.57 -33.62
C ARG A 434 13.98 9.39 -32.48
N ARG A 435 13.65 10.66 -32.71
CA ARG A 435 13.00 11.51 -31.69
C ARG A 435 11.63 10.97 -31.31
N LYS A 436 10.85 10.44 -32.27
CA LYS A 436 9.57 9.77 -31.96
C LYS A 436 9.74 8.51 -31.12
N TRP A 437 10.81 7.75 -31.36
CA TRP A 437 11.19 6.60 -30.54
C TRP A 437 11.55 7.03 -29.10
N GLU A 438 12.35 8.09 -28.94
CA GLU A 438 12.77 8.63 -27.63
C GLU A 438 11.59 9.25 -26.85
N GLU A 439 10.61 9.83 -27.55
CA GLU A 439 9.37 10.39 -26.98
C GLU A 439 8.26 9.33 -26.73
N GLY A 440 8.50 8.05 -27.04
CA GLY A 440 7.53 6.97 -26.86
C GLY A 440 6.34 6.98 -27.82
N ARG A 441 6.45 7.69 -28.96
CA ARG A 441 5.41 7.81 -29.99
C ARG A 441 5.69 6.91 -31.20
N MET A 442 5.95 5.63 -30.95
CA MET A 442 6.27 4.64 -31.99
C MET A 442 5.00 4.17 -32.73
N ASP A 443 5.16 3.82 -34.01
CA ASP A 443 4.09 3.23 -34.83
C ASP A 443 4.07 1.70 -34.70
N TYR A 444 3.56 1.22 -33.56
CA TYR A 444 3.55 -0.20 -33.20
C TYR A 444 2.74 -1.11 -34.16
N MET A 445 1.85 -0.54 -34.96
CA MET A 445 1.03 -1.29 -35.94
C MET A 445 1.52 -1.16 -37.37
N GLY A 446 2.57 -0.37 -37.62
CA GLY A 446 3.13 -0.13 -38.94
C GLY A 446 4.63 -0.29 -38.97
N LYS A 447 5.36 0.84 -39.11
CA LYS A 447 6.81 0.79 -39.37
C LYS A 447 7.61 0.24 -38.20
N ASP A 448 7.15 0.47 -36.97
CA ASP A 448 7.80 0.05 -35.73
C ASP A 448 7.16 -1.22 -35.13
N ALA A 449 6.42 -1.98 -35.95
CA ALA A 449 5.86 -3.25 -35.53
C ALA A 449 6.95 -4.27 -35.16
N PHE A 450 6.67 -5.10 -34.16
CA PHE A 450 7.59 -6.11 -33.63
C PHE A 450 8.20 -6.99 -34.73
N GLU A 451 7.39 -7.43 -35.70
CA GLU A 451 7.84 -8.26 -36.83
C GLU A 451 8.92 -7.58 -37.68
N HIS A 452 8.84 -6.25 -37.86
CA HIS A 452 9.84 -5.49 -38.61
C HIS A 452 11.13 -5.27 -37.82
N ILE A 453 11.01 -5.06 -36.51
CA ILE A 453 12.16 -4.91 -35.60
C ILE A 453 12.92 -6.23 -35.50
N LYS A 454 12.19 -7.33 -35.27
CA LYS A 454 12.75 -8.69 -35.20
C LYS A 454 13.46 -9.05 -36.49
N LYS A 455 12.84 -8.80 -37.65
CA LYS A 455 13.46 -9.03 -38.96
C LYS A 455 14.77 -8.24 -39.17
N LYS A 456 14.86 -7.01 -38.64
CA LYS A 456 16.11 -6.23 -38.72
C LYS A 456 17.20 -6.77 -37.78
N LEU A 457 16.84 -7.19 -36.57
CA LEU A 457 17.78 -7.81 -35.63
C LEU A 457 18.31 -9.14 -36.17
N ASP A 458 17.43 -9.98 -36.70
CA ASP A 458 17.80 -11.26 -37.31
C ASP A 458 18.73 -11.07 -38.53
N ALA A 459 18.56 -9.98 -39.28
CA ALA A 459 19.44 -9.63 -40.41
C ALA A 459 20.79 -9.01 -40.00
N PHE A 460 20.95 -8.60 -38.74
CA PHE A 460 22.19 -8.04 -38.20
C PHE A 460 23.02 -9.07 -37.41
N LEU A 461 22.37 -10.17 -36.99
CA LEU A 461 22.96 -11.24 -36.16
C LEU A 461 23.44 -12.45 -36.99
N HIS A 462 23.40 -12.35 -38.32
CA HIS A 462 23.97 -13.26 -39.31
C HIS A 462 24.79 -12.46 -40.32
#